data_AF-K0IJM1-F1
#
_entry.id   AF-K0IJM1-F1
#
_cell.length_a   1.000
_cell.length_b   1.000
_cell.length_c   1.000
_cell.angle_alpha   90.00
_cell.angle_beta   90.00
_cell.angle_gamma   90.00
#
_symmetry.space_group_name_H-M   'P 1'
#
loop_
_entity.id
_entity.type
_entity.pdbx_description
1 polymer ?
#
loop_
_entity_poly.entity_id
_entity_poly.type
_entity_poly.pdbx_seq_one_letter_code
_entity_poly.pdbx_strand_id
1 'polypeptide(L)'
;MKHARKSTSQRFRPRLAVTGSGLAAGLISSLAISALLLLVERVSELPVGTFYLVLAFALLQTEEHTIGMVALGFLMHLAAGSVIGLAISVPFSASRRLFAAGGKYAPAYGLAAGFVLWSALFLPITYGIMLPLLNAADSQAVMIRQKVPTGEAYTVAMGELLAMMDRVVVGALAFNMFYGLLAVTLSRSLYEAYLRRNRIVL
;
A
#
# COMPACT_ATOMS: atom_id res chain seq x y z
N MET A 1 -18.46 27.57 -34.87
CA MET A 1 -18.18 27.11 -33.48
C MET A 1 -17.95 25.58 -33.31
N LYS A 2 -17.46 24.84 -34.33
CA LYS A 2 -17.22 23.37 -34.22
C LYS A 2 -15.77 22.96 -33.89
N HIS A 3 -14.82 23.90 -33.86
CA HIS A 3 -13.40 23.60 -33.61
C HIS A 3 -12.96 23.60 -32.14
N ALA A 4 -13.74 24.20 -31.22
CA ALA A 4 -13.33 24.31 -29.81
C ALA A 4 -13.59 23.03 -28.97
N ARG A 5 -14.55 22.18 -29.37
CA ARG A 5 -14.99 21.02 -28.56
C ARG A 5 -14.09 19.78 -28.69
N LYS A 6 -13.29 19.68 -29.76
CA LYS A 6 -12.33 18.56 -29.96
C LYS A 6 -11.06 18.68 -29.11
N SER A 7 -10.70 19.89 -28.66
CA SER A 7 -9.44 20.18 -27.96
C SER A 7 -9.40 19.69 -26.50
N THR A 8 -10.49 19.85 -25.75
CA THR A 8 -10.56 19.45 -24.34
C THR A 8 -10.69 17.94 -24.14
N SER A 9 -11.47 17.27 -24.98
CA SER A 9 -11.66 15.80 -24.94
C SER A 9 -10.37 15.02 -25.21
N GLN A 10 -9.52 15.49 -26.14
CA GLN A 10 -8.25 14.84 -26.46
C GLN A 10 -7.15 15.00 -25.39
N ARG A 11 -7.21 16.06 -24.56
CA ARG A 11 -6.27 16.25 -23.42
C ARG A 11 -6.68 15.51 -22.15
N PHE A 12 -7.98 15.30 -21.91
CA PHE A 12 -8.48 14.69 -20.67
C PHE A 12 -8.32 13.16 -20.65
N ARG A 13 -8.59 12.49 -21.77
CA ARG A 13 -8.47 11.02 -21.90
C ARG A 13 -7.11 10.44 -21.52
N PRO A 14 -5.96 10.98 -21.96
CA PRO A 14 -4.67 10.43 -21.57
C PRO A 14 -4.35 10.65 -20.09
N ARG A 15 -4.83 11.74 -19.46
CA ARG A 15 -4.62 11.98 -18.03
C ARG A 15 -5.41 11.00 -17.16
N LEU A 16 -6.68 10.78 -17.50
CA LEU A 16 -7.53 9.78 -16.82
C LEU A 16 -6.97 8.36 -16.98
N ALA A 17 -6.36 8.06 -18.13
CA ALA A 17 -5.71 6.77 -18.35
C ALA A 17 -4.45 6.60 -17.49
N VAL A 18 -3.64 7.64 -17.30
CA VAL A 18 -2.48 7.59 -16.37
C VAL A 18 -2.96 7.37 -14.94
N THR A 19 -3.93 8.16 -14.47
CA THR A 19 -4.41 8.04 -13.09
C THR A 19 -5.11 6.70 -12.83
N GLY A 20 -5.88 6.20 -13.81
CA GLY A 20 -6.49 4.86 -13.72
C GLY A 20 -5.45 3.74 -13.71
N SER A 21 -4.38 3.88 -14.49
CA SER A 21 -3.25 2.93 -14.46
C SER A 21 -2.52 2.97 -13.12
N GLY A 22 -2.35 4.16 -12.53
CA GLY A 22 -1.77 4.36 -11.20
C GLY A 22 -2.57 3.70 -10.09
N LEU A 23 -3.89 3.87 -10.10
CA LEU A 23 -4.79 3.26 -9.13
C LEU A 23 -4.75 1.73 -9.22
N ALA A 24 -4.86 1.17 -10.42
CA ALA A 24 -4.80 -0.27 -10.65
C ALA A 24 -3.44 -0.86 -10.27
N ALA A 25 -2.34 -0.18 -10.63
CA ALA A 25 -1.00 -0.57 -10.25
C ALA A 25 -0.79 -0.55 -8.73
N GLY A 26 -1.30 0.47 -8.04
CA GLY A 26 -1.28 0.56 -6.59
C GLY A 26 -2.01 -0.60 -5.92
N LEU A 27 -3.19 -0.95 -6.42
CA LEU A 27 -3.97 -2.10 -5.94
C LEU A 27 -3.21 -3.43 -6.12
N ILE A 28 -2.70 -3.69 -7.32
CA ILE A 28 -1.95 -4.93 -7.63
C ILE A 28 -0.68 -5.01 -6.78
N SER A 29 0.02 -3.88 -6.61
CA SER A 29 1.24 -3.83 -5.79
C SER A 29 0.91 -4.08 -4.33
N SER A 30 -0.20 -3.52 -3.82
CA SER A 30 -0.65 -3.77 -2.46
C SER A 30 -1.04 -5.23 -2.24
N LEU A 31 -1.72 -5.86 -3.20
CA LEU A 31 -1.99 -7.32 -3.17
C LEU A 31 -0.70 -8.15 -3.10
N ALA A 32 0.31 -7.79 -3.90
CA ALA A 32 1.59 -8.48 -3.90
C ALA A 32 2.31 -8.36 -2.55
N ILE A 33 2.33 -7.15 -1.96
CA ILE A 33 2.88 -6.92 -0.62
C ILE A 33 2.08 -7.68 0.43
N SER A 34 0.75 -7.69 0.32
CA SER A 34 -0.10 -8.44 1.24
C SER A 34 0.22 -9.93 1.27
N ALA A 35 0.46 -10.55 0.12
CA ALA A 35 0.87 -11.95 0.06
C ALA A 35 2.21 -12.18 0.77
N LEU A 36 3.18 -11.29 0.58
CA LEU A 36 4.47 -11.39 1.25
C LEU A 36 4.38 -11.13 2.77
N LEU A 37 3.52 -10.20 3.20
CA LEU A 37 3.27 -9.95 4.62
C LEU A 37 2.68 -11.19 5.30
N LEU A 38 1.65 -11.79 4.71
CA LEU A 38 1.03 -13.03 5.23
C LEU A 38 2.06 -14.17 5.31
N LEU A 39 2.96 -14.27 4.33
CA LEU A 39 4.05 -15.24 4.35
C LEU A 39 5.05 -14.96 5.48
N VAL A 40 5.45 -13.71 5.67
CA VAL A 40 6.38 -13.32 6.74
C VAL A 40 5.77 -13.55 8.12
N GLU A 41 4.49 -13.24 8.31
CA GLU A 41 3.77 -13.57 9.55
C GLU A 41 3.80 -15.07 9.81
N ARG A 42 3.52 -15.89 8.79
CA ARG A 42 3.52 -17.34 8.92
C ARG A 42 4.88 -17.90 9.31
N VAL A 43 5.96 -17.37 8.73
CA VAL A 43 7.35 -17.80 9.01
C VAL A 43 7.85 -17.24 10.35
N SER A 44 7.31 -16.11 10.79
CA SER A 44 7.64 -15.49 12.09
C SER A 44 6.78 -16.01 13.25
N GLU A 45 6.02 -17.10 13.01
CA GLU A 45 5.11 -17.72 13.99
C GLU A 45 4.03 -16.76 14.53
N LEU A 46 3.72 -15.69 13.78
CA LEU A 46 2.63 -14.79 14.09
C LEU A 46 1.31 -15.33 13.52
N PRO A 47 0.17 -15.04 14.17
CA PRO A 47 -1.15 -15.30 13.58
C PRO A 47 -1.26 -14.63 12.22
N VAL A 48 -1.69 -15.39 11.22
CA VAL A 48 -1.83 -14.89 9.86
C VAL A 48 -2.90 -13.79 9.84
N GLY A 49 -2.53 -12.59 9.43
CA GLY A 49 -3.37 -11.40 9.43
C GLY A 49 -3.15 -10.46 10.62
N THR A 50 -2.13 -10.69 11.45
CA THR A 50 -1.79 -9.82 12.60
C THR A 50 -1.60 -8.36 12.19
N PHE A 51 -0.88 -8.10 11.10
CA PHE A 51 -0.67 -6.76 10.55
C PHE A 51 -1.99 -6.05 10.25
N TYR A 52 -2.94 -6.74 9.61
CA TYR A 52 -4.24 -6.17 9.28
C TYR A 52 -5.10 -5.94 10.51
N LEU A 53 -5.04 -6.85 11.49
CA LEU A 53 -5.75 -6.67 12.74
C LEU A 53 -5.23 -5.45 13.50
N VAL A 54 -3.92 -5.30 13.60
CA VAL A 54 -3.24 -4.17 14.25
C VAL A 54 -3.55 -2.87 13.51
N LEU A 55 -3.60 -2.89 12.18
CA LEU A 55 -4.01 -1.74 11.37
C LEU A 55 -5.47 -1.34 11.64
N ALA A 56 -6.39 -2.31 11.68
CA ALA A 56 -7.80 -2.07 11.96
C ALA A 56 -8.00 -1.53 13.39
N PHE A 57 -7.33 -2.14 14.38
CA PHE A 57 -7.31 -1.68 15.76
C PHE A 57 -6.83 -0.22 15.86
N ALA A 58 -5.72 0.12 15.21
CA ALA A 58 -5.16 1.47 15.29
C ALA A 58 -6.07 2.54 14.67
N LEU A 59 -6.84 2.20 13.63
CA LEU A 59 -7.68 3.15 12.91
C LEU A 59 -9.10 3.26 13.48
N LEU A 60 -9.63 2.17 14.04
CA LEU A 60 -11.00 2.09 14.54
C LEU A 60 -11.08 2.15 16.07
N GLN A 61 -9.96 1.94 16.76
CA GLN A 61 -9.87 1.87 18.23
C GLN A 61 -10.88 0.87 18.82
N THR A 62 -11.09 -0.24 18.12
CA THR A 62 -12.01 -1.30 18.51
C THR A 62 -11.25 -2.52 19.03
N GLU A 63 -11.63 -3.01 20.21
CA GLU A 63 -11.05 -4.20 20.85
C GLU A 63 -11.56 -5.53 20.25
N GLU A 64 -12.26 -5.50 19.12
CA GLU A 64 -12.78 -6.71 18.50
C GLU A 64 -11.69 -7.44 17.71
N HIS A 65 -11.34 -8.64 18.16
CA HIS A 65 -10.30 -9.46 17.51
C HIS A 65 -10.92 -10.57 16.64
N THR A 66 -11.72 -10.16 15.65
CA THR A 66 -12.44 -11.08 14.75
C THR A 66 -11.79 -11.19 13.38
N ILE A 67 -12.12 -12.27 12.65
CA ILE A 67 -11.75 -12.43 11.23
C ILE A 67 -12.28 -11.26 10.39
N GLY A 68 -13.42 -10.68 10.77
CA GLY A 68 -13.97 -9.48 10.13
C GLY A 68 -13.03 -8.28 10.19
N MET A 69 -12.33 -8.07 11.32
CA MET A 69 -11.35 -7.00 11.46
C MET A 69 -10.09 -7.23 10.64
N VAL A 70 -9.65 -8.49 10.50
CA VAL A 70 -8.55 -8.84 9.60
C VAL A 70 -8.93 -8.51 8.15
N ALA A 71 -10.14 -8.88 7.71
CA ALA A 71 -10.62 -8.55 6.38
C ALA A 71 -10.75 -7.04 6.16
N LEU A 72 -11.23 -6.30 7.16
CA LEU A 72 -11.34 -4.85 7.11
C LEU A 72 -9.97 -4.18 7.01
N GLY A 73 -9.00 -4.57 7.85
CA GLY A 73 -7.63 -4.08 7.78
C GLY A 73 -6.97 -4.39 6.43
N PHE A 74 -7.22 -5.57 5.87
CA PHE A 74 -6.77 -5.92 4.53
C PHE A 74 -7.36 -4.99 3.45
N LEU A 75 -8.67 -4.75 3.49
CA LEU A 75 -9.33 -3.81 2.58
C LEU A 75 -8.81 -2.38 2.72
N MET A 76 -8.56 -1.92 3.95
CA MET A 76 -7.96 -0.61 4.22
C MET A 76 -6.54 -0.51 3.65
N HIS A 77 -5.75 -1.57 3.78
CA HIS A 77 -4.42 -1.65 3.19
C HIS A 77 -4.48 -1.55 1.66
N LEU A 78 -5.38 -2.30 1.02
CA LEU A 78 -5.59 -2.23 -0.44
C LEU A 78 -6.05 -0.84 -0.90
N ALA A 79 -6.95 -0.21 -0.14
CA ALA A 79 -7.43 1.13 -0.44
C ALA A 79 -6.30 2.16 -0.33
N ALA A 80 -5.52 2.12 0.74
CA ALA A 80 -4.35 2.98 0.93
C ALA A 80 -3.32 2.78 -0.20
N GLY A 81 -3.01 1.52 -0.52
CA GLY A 81 -2.13 1.17 -1.63
C GLY A 81 -2.66 1.66 -2.99
N SER A 82 -3.97 1.66 -3.21
CA SER A 82 -4.56 2.21 -4.44
C SER A 82 -4.40 3.73 -4.54
N VAL A 83 -4.63 4.45 -3.43
CA VAL A 83 -4.49 5.91 -3.35
C VAL A 83 -3.03 6.34 -3.52
N ILE A 84 -2.09 5.63 -2.89
CA ILE A 84 -0.66 5.90 -3.02
C ILE A 84 -0.20 5.66 -4.46
N GLY A 85 -0.62 4.55 -5.10
CA GLY A 85 -0.29 4.28 -6.50
C GLY A 85 -0.80 5.37 -7.44
N LEU A 86 -2.01 5.89 -7.19
CA LEU A 86 -2.52 7.06 -7.88
C LEU A 86 -1.60 8.28 -7.66
N ALA A 87 -1.23 8.60 -6.43
CA ALA A 87 -0.37 9.74 -6.11
C ALA A 87 1.01 9.65 -6.81
N ILE A 88 1.65 8.47 -6.78
CA ILE A 88 2.91 8.19 -7.46
C ILE A 88 2.78 8.38 -8.98
N SER A 89 1.60 8.16 -9.55
CA SER A 89 1.34 8.30 -10.99
C SER A 89 1.10 9.73 -11.47
N VAL A 90 0.79 10.67 -10.57
CA VAL A 90 0.45 12.07 -10.90
C VAL A 90 1.55 12.76 -11.74
N PRO A 91 2.85 12.69 -11.41
CA PRO A 91 3.90 13.33 -12.20
C PRO A 91 3.94 12.86 -13.67
N PHE A 92 3.60 11.60 -13.94
CA PHE A 92 3.52 11.05 -15.30
C PHE A 92 2.35 11.62 -16.10
N SER A 93 1.26 12.03 -15.43
CA SER A 93 0.12 12.68 -16.07
C SER A 93 0.41 14.14 -16.47
N ALA A 94 1.38 14.77 -15.80
CA ALA A 94 1.73 16.17 -15.98
C ALA A 94 2.75 16.39 -17.12
N SER A 95 3.68 15.45 -17.35
CA SER A 95 4.76 15.63 -18.31
C SER A 95 5.05 14.38 -19.15
N ARG A 96 4.90 14.53 -20.48
CA ARG A 96 5.34 13.52 -21.46
C ARG A 96 6.84 13.27 -21.42
N ARG A 97 7.65 14.29 -21.08
CA ARG A 97 9.10 14.13 -20.91
C ARG A 97 9.45 13.26 -19.71
N LEU A 98 8.74 13.40 -18.58
CA LEU A 98 8.93 12.53 -17.42
C LEU A 98 8.53 11.08 -17.72
N PHE A 99 7.46 10.89 -18.50
CA PHE A 99 7.06 9.57 -18.96
C PHE A 99 8.12 8.92 -19.89
N ALA A 100 8.64 9.66 -20.86
CA ALA A 100 9.65 9.18 -21.80
C ALA A 100 11.03 8.94 -21.13
N ALA A 101 11.48 9.85 -20.26
CA ALA A 101 12.73 9.71 -19.51
C ALA A 101 12.64 8.61 -18.42
N GLY A 102 11.44 8.42 -17.86
CA GLY A 102 11.11 7.32 -16.95
C GLY A 102 11.32 5.94 -17.58
N GLY A 103 11.41 5.87 -18.92
CA GLY A 103 11.99 4.80 -19.73
C GLY A 103 13.01 3.91 -19.01
N LYS A 104 14.18 4.52 -18.82
CA LYS A 104 15.41 3.91 -18.32
C LYS A 104 15.50 3.91 -16.78
N TYR A 105 14.80 4.85 -16.14
CA TYR A 105 14.93 5.12 -14.70
C TYR A 105 13.70 4.71 -13.88
N ALA A 106 12.70 4.04 -14.49
CA ALA A 106 11.50 3.59 -13.79
C ALA A 106 11.80 2.74 -12.53
N PRO A 107 12.75 1.77 -12.56
CA PRO A 107 13.09 1.03 -11.35
C PRO A 107 13.67 1.93 -10.24
N ALA A 108 14.60 2.82 -10.58
CA ALA A 108 15.20 3.74 -9.63
C ALA A 108 14.17 4.71 -9.03
N TYR A 109 13.27 5.24 -9.87
CA TYR A 109 12.15 6.09 -9.41
C TYR A 109 11.19 5.32 -8.50
N GLY A 110 10.88 4.05 -8.82
CA GLY A 110 10.04 3.21 -7.98
C GLY A 110 10.65 2.92 -6.61
N LEU A 111 11.94 2.57 -6.56
CA LEU A 111 12.66 2.38 -5.30
C LEU A 111 12.71 3.68 -4.48
N ALA A 112 12.98 4.81 -5.13
CA ALA A 112 12.98 6.12 -4.46
C ALA A 112 11.58 6.50 -3.94
N ALA A 113 10.52 6.27 -4.73
CA ALA A 113 9.14 6.50 -4.30
C ALA A 113 8.78 5.62 -3.09
N GLY A 114 9.24 4.37 -3.08
CA GLY A 114 9.07 3.47 -1.94
C GLY A 114 9.85 3.90 -0.71
N PHE A 115 11.08 4.40 -0.87
CA PHE A 115 11.84 4.99 0.24
C PHE A 115 11.15 6.22 0.82
N VAL A 116 10.62 7.10 -0.04
CA VAL A 116 9.81 8.26 0.39
C VAL A 116 8.55 7.80 1.11
N LEU A 117 7.86 6.77 0.61
CA LEU A 117 6.68 6.20 1.27
C LEU A 117 7.02 5.68 2.68
N TRP A 118 8.14 4.95 2.80
CA TRP A 118 8.61 4.47 4.08
C TRP A 118 8.93 5.62 5.05
N SER A 119 9.77 6.56 4.61
CA SER A 119 10.24 7.64 5.48
C SER A 119 9.17 8.68 5.83
N ALA A 120 8.29 9.04 4.88
CA ALA A 120 7.35 10.13 5.03
C ALA A 120 5.95 9.71 5.48
N LEU A 121 5.57 8.44 5.33
CA LEU A 121 4.27 7.93 5.79
C LEU A 121 4.42 6.81 6.80
N PHE A 122 5.20 5.77 6.49
CA PHE A 122 5.31 4.63 7.41
C PHE A 122 5.95 5.03 8.75
N LEU A 123 7.13 5.68 8.76
CA LEU A 123 7.77 6.06 10.03
C LEU A 123 6.93 7.00 10.90
N PRO A 124 6.32 8.10 10.37
CA PRO A 124 5.48 8.97 11.20
C PRO A 124 4.26 8.26 11.76
N ILE A 125 3.62 7.37 10.99
CA ILE A 125 2.50 6.57 11.47
C ILE A 125 2.96 5.58 12.55
N THR A 126 4.07 4.88 12.32
CA THR A 126 4.57 3.88 13.27
C THR A 126 4.99 4.52 14.59
N TYR A 127 5.83 5.54 14.57
CA TYR A 127 6.33 6.17 15.79
C TYR A 127 5.32 7.13 16.43
N GLY A 128 4.48 7.80 15.63
CA GLY A 128 3.52 8.79 16.12
C GLY A 128 2.18 8.22 16.54
N ILE A 129 1.75 7.09 15.96
CA ILE A 129 0.41 6.53 16.18
C ILE A 129 0.51 5.09 16.71
N MET A 130 1.17 4.18 15.98
CA MET A 130 1.16 2.76 16.32
C MET A 130 1.85 2.47 17.66
N LEU A 131 3.06 2.97 17.86
CA LEU A 131 3.84 2.75 19.07
C LEU A 131 3.12 3.24 20.33
N PRO A 132 2.60 4.49 20.38
CA PRO A 132 1.82 4.94 21.53
C PRO A 132 0.58 4.09 21.80
N LEU A 133 -0.16 3.69 20.75
CA LEU A 133 -1.36 2.86 20.90
C LEU A 133 -1.04 1.47 21.43
N LEU A 134 0.01 0.83 20.92
CA LEU A 134 0.44 -0.49 21.38
C LEU A 134 0.95 -0.45 22.83
N ASN A 135 1.69 0.59 23.23
CA ASN A 135 2.12 0.76 24.61
C ASN A 135 0.94 0.99 25.58
N ALA A 136 -0.07 1.76 25.15
CA ALA A 136 -1.28 1.94 25.94
C ALA A 136 -2.06 0.61 26.09
N ALA A 137 -2.21 -0.15 25.01
CA ALA A 137 -2.87 -1.45 25.02
C ALA A 137 -2.12 -2.50 25.88
N ASP A 138 -0.79 -2.51 25.84
CA ASP A 138 0.04 -3.38 26.68
C ASP A 138 -0.10 -3.06 28.17
N SER A 139 -0.13 -1.77 28.52
CA SER A 139 -0.39 -1.34 29.91
C SER A 139 -1.77 -1.73 30.44
N GLN A 140 -2.70 -2.04 29.55
CA GLN A 140 -4.05 -2.54 29.85
C GLN A 140 -4.17 -4.08 29.75
N ALA A 141 -3.06 -4.79 29.52
CA ALA A 141 -3.01 -6.24 29.30
C ALA A 141 -3.94 -6.73 28.18
N VAL A 142 -4.17 -5.91 27.16
CA VAL A 142 -4.96 -6.28 25.97
C VAL A 142 -4.19 -7.35 25.20
N MET A 143 -4.86 -8.47 24.91
CA MET A 143 -4.31 -9.61 24.18
C MET A 143 -5.03 -9.73 22.84
N ILE A 144 -4.30 -9.83 21.73
CA ILE A 144 -4.90 -10.24 20.46
C ILE A 144 -5.33 -11.68 20.60
N ARG A 145 -6.65 -11.90 20.62
CA ARG A 145 -7.26 -13.24 20.68
C ARG A 145 -7.98 -13.51 19.39
N GLN A 146 -7.36 -14.28 18.49
CA GLN A 146 -8.01 -14.62 17.24
C GLN A 146 -9.02 -15.76 17.49
N LYS A 147 -10.29 -15.39 17.57
CA LYS A 147 -11.40 -16.36 17.66
C LYS A 147 -11.76 -16.91 16.28
N VAL A 148 -11.80 -18.23 16.18
CA VAL A 148 -12.40 -18.98 15.06
C VAL A 148 -13.65 -19.70 15.56
N PRO A 149 -14.55 -20.14 14.66
CA PRO A 149 -15.80 -20.81 15.06
C PRO A 149 -15.61 -22.04 15.98
N THR A 150 -14.41 -22.62 16.04
CA THR A 150 -14.06 -23.79 16.86
C THR A 150 -13.36 -23.46 18.19
N GLY A 151 -13.12 -22.18 18.51
CA GLY A 151 -12.42 -21.76 19.74
C GLY A 151 -11.40 -20.63 19.53
N GLU A 152 -10.54 -20.39 20.53
CA GLU A 152 -9.39 -19.48 20.42
C GLU A 152 -8.28 -20.15 19.58
N ALA A 153 -7.91 -19.59 18.42
CA ALA A 153 -6.86 -20.17 17.57
C ALA A 153 -5.46 -19.74 17.98
N TYR A 154 -5.27 -18.47 18.35
CA TYR A 154 -3.98 -17.92 18.73
C TYR A 154 -4.16 -16.73 19.69
N THR A 155 -3.23 -16.60 20.63
CA THR A 155 -3.12 -15.44 21.52
C THR A 155 -1.74 -14.83 21.38
N VAL A 156 -1.65 -13.54 21.06
CA VAL A 156 -0.38 -12.80 21.05
C VAL A 156 -0.49 -11.61 21.99
N ALA A 157 0.50 -11.48 22.88
CA ALA A 157 0.58 -10.35 23.81
C ALA A 157 1.10 -9.10 23.09
N MET A 158 0.58 -7.92 23.45
CA MET A 158 1.05 -6.65 22.87
C MET A 158 2.55 -6.40 23.12
N GLY A 159 3.06 -6.79 24.28
CA GLY A 159 4.48 -6.76 24.61
C GLY A 159 5.37 -7.55 23.64
N GLU A 160 4.89 -8.66 23.08
CA GLU A 160 5.64 -9.42 22.06
C GLU A 160 5.70 -8.67 20.73
N LEU A 161 4.62 -7.98 20.34
CA LEU A 161 4.59 -7.11 19.15
C LEU A 161 5.51 -5.90 19.31
N LEU A 162 5.52 -5.28 20.49
CA LEU A 162 6.42 -4.17 20.82
C LEU A 162 7.88 -4.58 20.69
N ALA A 163 8.25 -5.76 21.21
CA ALA A 163 9.61 -6.29 21.12
C ALA A 163 10.07 -6.58 19.68
N MET A 164 9.15 -6.83 18.75
CA MET A 164 9.46 -7.07 17.33
C MET A 164 9.48 -5.79 16.49
N MET A 165 9.06 -4.64 17.04
CA MET A 165 8.82 -3.41 16.28
C MET A 165 10.07 -2.87 15.56
N ASP A 166 11.24 -2.96 16.17
CA ASP A 166 12.50 -2.54 15.51
C ASP A 166 12.77 -3.35 14.24
N ARG A 167 12.51 -4.66 14.29
CA ARG A 167 12.64 -5.54 13.11
C ARG A 167 11.57 -5.24 12.08
N VAL A 168 10.34 -4.95 12.52
CA VAL A 168 9.24 -4.55 11.63
C VAL A 168 9.57 -3.25 10.91
N VAL A 169 10.12 -2.25 11.59
CA VAL A 169 10.47 -0.95 10.99
C VAL A 169 11.54 -1.09 9.92
N VAL A 170 12.59 -1.86 10.20
CA VAL A 170 13.67 -2.14 9.24
C VAL A 170 13.16 -3.00 8.08
N GLY A 171 12.40 -4.06 8.36
CA GLY A 171 11.82 -4.92 7.34
C GLY A 171 10.83 -4.19 6.43
N ALA A 172 10.04 -3.26 6.98
CA ALA A 172 9.09 -2.44 6.23
C ALA A 172 9.75 -1.60 5.15
N LEU A 173 11.03 -1.21 5.29
CA LEU A 173 11.74 -0.50 4.25
C LEU A 173 11.76 -1.31 2.94
N ALA A 174 12.10 -2.59 3.01
CA ALA A 174 12.14 -3.46 1.85
C ALA A 174 10.76 -3.62 1.18
N PHE A 175 9.72 -3.79 1.98
CA PHE A 175 8.33 -3.86 1.48
C PHE A 175 7.90 -2.57 0.77
N ASN A 176 8.18 -1.41 1.36
CA ASN A 176 7.81 -0.13 0.76
C ASN A 176 8.59 0.15 -0.53
N MET A 177 9.89 -0.15 -0.55
CA MET A 177 10.72 -0.05 -1.77
C MET A 177 10.20 -0.99 -2.87
N PHE A 178 9.86 -2.23 -2.53
CA PHE A 178 9.30 -3.19 -3.48
C PHE A 178 7.91 -2.76 -3.99
N TYR A 179 7.06 -2.23 -3.10
CA TYR A 179 5.78 -1.64 -3.47
C TYR A 179 5.97 -0.51 -4.49
N GLY A 180 6.87 0.45 -4.22
CA GLY A 180 7.11 1.58 -5.12
C GLY A 180 7.65 1.12 -6.48
N LEU A 181 8.53 0.13 -6.50
CA LEU A 181 9.02 -0.51 -7.72
C LEU A 181 7.88 -1.11 -8.56
N LEU A 182 7.03 -1.93 -7.93
CA LEU A 182 5.87 -2.54 -8.60
C LEU A 182 4.89 -1.47 -9.08
N ALA A 183 4.54 -0.50 -8.24
CA ALA A 183 3.54 0.52 -8.56
C ALA A 183 3.96 1.33 -9.79
N VAL A 184 5.22 1.75 -9.87
CA VAL A 184 5.72 2.53 -11.01
C VAL A 184 5.81 1.70 -12.29
N THR A 185 6.36 0.48 -12.20
CA THR A 185 6.53 -0.40 -13.36
C THR A 185 5.18 -0.83 -13.94
N LEU A 186 4.23 -1.21 -13.08
CA LEU A 186 2.87 -1.57 -13.47
C LEU A 186 2.08 -0.38 -14.01
N SER A 187 2.14 0.79 -13.36
CA SER A 187 1.45 2.00 -13.84
C SER A 187 1.83 2.31 -15.27
N ARG A 188 3.12 2.19 -15.57
CA ARG A 188 3.65 2.43 -16.89
C ARG A 188 3.26 1.34 -17.89
N SER A 189 3.41 0.08 -17.54
CA SER A 189 3.01 -1.04 -18.41
C SER A 189 1.54 -0.96 -18.82
N LEU A 190 0.66 -0.67 -17.84
CA LEU A 190 -0.77 -0.48 -18.07
C LEU A 190 -1.07 0.72 -18.96
N TYR A 191 -0.39 1.85 -18.74
CA TYR A 191 -0.58 3.05 -19.56
C TYR A 191 -0.04 2.87 -20.99
N GLU A 192 1.11 2.23 -21.18
CA GLU A 192 1.63 1.90 -22.51
C GLU A 192 0.69 0.94 -23.26
N ALA A 193 0.14 -0.06 -22.56
CA ALA A 193 -0.86 -0.95 -23.13
C ALA A 193 -2.12 -0.19 -23.55
N TYR A 194 -2.58 0.78 -22.75
CA TYR A 194 -3.70 1.66 -23.10
C TYR A 194 -3.40 2.48 -24.36
N LEU A 195 -2.22 3.08 -24.47
CA LEU A 195 -1.83 3.88 -25.63
C LEU A 195 -1.77 3.03 -26.91
N ARG A 196 -1.15 1.85 -26.84
CA ARG A 196 -1.08 0.89 -27.96
C ARG A 196 -2.47 0.47 -28.42
N ARG A 197 -3.35 0.10 -27.48
CA ARG A 197 -4.73 -0.31 -27.77
C ARG A 197 -5.54 0.79 -28.46
N ASN A 198 -5.32 2.05 -28.08
CA ASN A 198 -6.06 3.19 -28.63
C ASN A 198 -5.36 3.91 -29.79
N ARG A 199 -4.24 3.36 -30.30
CA ARG A 199 -3.41 3.95 -31.38
C ARG A 199 -3.04 5.42 -31.11
N ILE A 200 -2.80 5.77 -29.85
CA ILE A 200 -2.38 7.12 -29.46
C ILE A 200 -0.86 7.15 -29.57
N VAL A 201 -0.34 7.82 -30.60
CA VAL A 201 1.10 8.06 -30.77
C VAL A 201 1.49 9.21 -29.83
N LEU A 202 2.50 8.97 -28.99
CA LEU A 202 3.02 9.95 -28.02
C LEU A 202 3.85 11.05 -28.67
#